data_AF-A0A7X5TCH6-F1
#
_entry.id   AF-A0A7X5TCH6-F1
#
_cell.length_a   1.000
_cell.length_b   1.000
_cell.length_c   1.000
_cell.angle_alpha   90.00
_cell.angle_beta   90.00
_cell.angle_gamma   90.00
#
_symmetry.space_group_name_H-M   'P 1'
#
loop_
_entity.id
_entity.type
_entity.pdbx_description
1 polymer ?
#
loop_
_entity_poly.entity_id
_entity_poly.type
_entity_poly.pdbx_seq_one_letter_code
_entity_poly.pdbx_strand_id
1 'polypeptide(L)'
;MQRKKSNFTLLEIVICVAILGIAAVTVGWQMRNMLAMHHFHKNIDNLLTDLRKCQLIALSDRSDIEIRIYKMEDRYFYHLYSDTPIPFFKSKPMKMIGLKEVRQKNRPIDALTIYIYGNGRIEPNEKIQFFQNEEEGFSLDLCTPQLIELKRINSVS
;
A
#
# COMPACT_ATOMS: atom_id res chain seq x y z
N MET A 1 -13.25 -54.61 29.69
CA MET A 1 -12.89 -54.19 28.32
C MET A 1 -11.52 -53.53 28.33
N GLN A 2 -10.45 -54.27 28.02
CA GLN A 2 -9.11 -53.69 27.89
C GLN A 2 -8.97 -53.07 26.50
N ARG A 3 -8.75 -51.75 26.42
CA ARG A 3 -8.45 -51.02 25.17
C ARG A 3 -7.10 -51.52 24.64
N LYS A 4 -7.10 -52.22 23.51
CA LYS A 4 -5.87 -52.59 22.78
C LYS A 4 -5.15 -51.29 22.40
N LYS A 5 -3.95 -51.05 22.94
CA LYS A 5 -3.07 -49.97 22.48
C LYS A 5 -2.54 -50.35 21.10
N SER A 6 -3.05 -49.71 20.05
CA SER A 6 -2.50 -49.84 18.71
C SER A 6 -1.21 -49.02 18.66
N ASN A 7 -0.08 -49.66 18.39
CA ASN A 7 1.17 -48.97 18.16
C ASN A 7 1.12 -48.38 16.75
N PHE A 8 1.24 -47.06 16.64
CA PHE A 8 1.36 -46.39 15.35
C PHE A 8 2.56 -46.95 14.60
N THR A 9 2.36 -47.28 13.33
CA THR A 9 3.47 -47.68 12.47
C THR A 9 4.32 -46.46 12.13
N LEU A 10 5.63 -46.66 11.97
CA LEU A 10 6.55 -45.60 11.55
C LEU A 10 6.03 -44.90 10.27
N LEU A 11 5.41 -45.68 9.37
CA LEU A 11 4.80 -45.19 8.14
C LEU A 11 3.66 -44.19 8.40
N GLU A 12 2.74 -44.50 9.32
CA GLU A 12 1.63 -43.59 9.67
C GLU A 12 2.14 -42.28 10.26
N ILE A 13 3.20 -42.32 11.07
CA ILE A 13 3.82 -41.11 11.63
C ILE A 13 4.42 -40.26 10.51
N VAL A 14 5.14 -40.86 9.56
CA VAL A 14 5.72 -40.14 8.42
C VAL A 14 4.64 -39.52 7.53
N ILE A 15 3.54 -40.24 7.28
CA ILE A 15 2.40 -39.72 6.51
C ILE A 15 1.76 -38.53 7.22
N CYS A 16 1.52 -38.63 8.53
CA CYS A 16 0.98 -37.52 9.31
C CYS A 16 1.89 -36.29 9.27
N VAL A 17 3.21 -36.46 9.39
CA VAL A 17 4.17 -35.36 9.29
C VAL A 17 4.18 -34.74 7.89
N ALA A 18 4.09 -35.56 6.83
CA ALA A 18 4.01 -35.07 5.45
C ALA A 18 2.75 -34.23 5.21
N ILE A 19 1.59 -34.69 5.70
CA ILE A 19 0.32 -33.95 5.61
C ILE A 19 0.41 -32.63 6.37
N LEU A 20 0.97 -32.64 7.59
CA LEU A 20 1.18 -31.42 8.38
C LEU A 20 2.15 -30.45 7.68
N GLY A 21 3.20 -30.97 7.03
CA GLY A 21 4.14 -30.17 6.24
C GLY A 21 3.46 -29.47 5.08
N ILE A 22 2.65 -30.20 4.29
CA ILE A 22 1.88 -29.61 3.18
C ILE A 22 0.91 -28.55 3.70
N ALA A 23 0.18 -28.85 4.78
CA ALA A 23 -0.75 -27.90 5.40
C ALA A 23 -0.04 -26.64 5.91
N ALA A 24 1.14 -26.78 6.51
CA ALA A 24 1.93 -25.64 6.99
C ALA A 24 2.38 -24.73 5.84
N VAL A 25 2.78 -25.31 4.70
CA VAL A 25 3.20 -24.55 3.50
C VAL A 25 2.02 -23.77 2.91
N THR A 26 0.85 -24.40 2.79
CA THR A 26 -0.34 -23.73 2.22
C THR A 26 -0.83 -22.60 3.11
N VAL A 27 -0.91 -22.84 4.43
CA VAL A 27 -1.29 -21.80 5.40
C VAL A 27 -0.27 -20.66 5.41
N GLY A 28 1.03 -20.99 5.39
CA GLY A 28 2.10 -19.99 5.33
C GLY A 28 2.00 -19.10 4.08
N TRP A 29 1.68 -19.68 2.93
CA TRP A 29 1.46 -18.92 1.69
C TRP A 29 0.26 -17.98 1.80
N GLN A 30 -0.87 -18.46 2.33
CA GLN A 30 -2.07 -17.66 2.52
C GLN A 30 -1.83 -16.49 3.50
N MET A 31 -1.17 -16.75 4.62
CA MET A 31 -0.80 -15.70 5.59
C MET A 31 0.10 -14.64 4.96
N ARG A 32 1.07 -15.05 4.13
CA ARG A 32 1.96 -14.10 3.44
C ARG A 32 1.17 -13.16 2.52
N ASN A 33 0.21 -13.69 1.78
CA ASN A 33 -0.64 -12.88 0.90
C ASN A 33 -1.53 -11.92 1.68
N MET A 34 -2.15 -12.39 2.77
CA MET A 34 -2.97 -11.55 3.64
C MET A 34 -2.16 -10.41 4.27
N LEU A 35 -0.93 -10.68 4.73
CA LEU A 35 -0.05 -9.66 5.28
C LEU A 35 0.35 -8.63 4.23
N ALA A 36 0.66 -9.07 3.00
CA ALA A 36 0.97 -8.15 1.91
C ALA A 36 -0.21 -7.22 1.61
N MET A 37 -1.44 -7.75 1.55
CA MET A 37 -2.66 -6.97 1.35
C MET A 37 -2.89 -5.98 2.48
N HIS A 38 -2.76 -6.42 3.74
CA HIS A 38 -2.92 -5.54 4.88
C HIS A 38 -1.90 -4.39 4.87
N HIS A 39 -0.64 -4.69 4.55
CA HIS A 39 0.39 -3.66 4.42
C HIS A 39 0.10 -2.68 3.28
N PHE A 40 -0.37 -3.18 2.12
CA PHE A 40 -0.74 -2.33 1.00
C PHE A 40 -1.85 -1.34 1.39
N HIS A 41 -2.97 -1.83 1.92
CA HIS A 41 -4.08 -1.00 2.39
C HIS A 41 -3.60 0.06 3.40
N LYS A 42 -2.87 -0.37 4.42
CA LYS A 42 -2.34 0.53 5.46
C LYS A 42 -1.44 1.63 4.87
N ASN A 43 -0.62 1.32 3.86
CA ASN A 43 0.25 2.31 3.23
C ASN A 43 -0.53 3.31 2.39
N ILE A 44 -1.56 2.86 1.67
CA ILE A 44 -2.45 3.73 0.90
C ILE A 44 -3.25 4.65 1.84
N ASP A 45 -3.77 4.13 2.96
CA ASP A 45 -4.46 4.93 3.98
C ASP A 45 -3.54 5.95 4.65
N ASN A 46 -2.29 5.57 4.95
CA ASN A 46 -1.28 6.49 5.46
C ASN A 46 -0.99 7.61 4.45
N LEU A 47 -0.79 7.26 3.17
CA LEU A 47 -0.56 8.24 2.11
C LEU A 47 -1.75 9.22 1.99
N LEU A 48 -2.98 8.72 2.03
CA LEU A 48 -4.18 9.57 2.00
C LEU A 48 -4.24 10.50 3.22
N THR A 49 -3.95 9.96 4.41
CA THR A 49 -3.95 10.73 5.65
C THR A 49 -2.90 11.85 5.59
N ASP A 50 -1.71 11.55 5.07
CA ASP A 50 -0.65 12.54 4.92
C ASP A 50 -0.95 13.56 3.83
N LEU A 51 -1.55 13.16 2.70
CA LEU A 51 -2.07 14.06 1.67
C LEU A 51 -3.08 15.07 2.24
N ARG A 52 -4.06 14.59 3.01
CA ARG A 52 -5.07 15.45 3.66
C ARG A 52 -4.45 16.42 4.66
N LYS A 53 -3.48 15.96 5.45
CA LYS A 53 -2.72 16.84 6.37
C LYS A 53 -1.94 17.90 5.59
N CYS A 54 -1.23 17.51 4.53
CA CYS A 54 -0.50 18.44 3.68
C CYS A 54 -1.45 19.50 3.11
N GLN A 55 -2.61 19.09 2.62
CA GLN A 55 -3.61 20.04 2.13
C GLN A 55 -4.07 21.05 3.20
N LEU A 56 -4.36 20.60 4.41
CA LEU A 56 -4.74 21.50 5.52
C LEU A 56 -3.61 22.49 5.87
N ILE A 57 -2.36 22.01 5.88
CA ILE A 57 -1.19 22.83 6.21
C ILE A 57 -0.92 23.84 5.10
N ALA A 58 -0.94 23.41 3.83
CA ALA A 58 -0.77 24.29 2.68
C ALA A 58 -1.79 25.44 2.72
N LEU A 59 -3.06 25.14 3.00
CA LEU A 59 -4.12 26.13 3.12
C LEU A 59 -3.96 27.06 4.34
N SER A 60 -3.58 26.52 5.50
CA SER A 60 -3.38 27.28 6.74
C SER A 60 -2.22 28.27 6.61
N ASP A 61 -1.09 27.77 6.13
CA ASP A 61 0.18 28.49 6.18
C ASP A 61 0.50 29.20 4.85
N ARG A 62 -0.41 29.07 3.86
CA ARG A 62 -0.24 29.56 2.48
C ARG A 62 1.11 29.13 1.89
N SER A 63 1.49 27.88 2.17
CA SER A 63 2.75 27.30 1.74
C SER A 63 2.49 26.22 0.69
N ASP A 64 3.48 26.01 -0.17
CA ASP A 64 3.43 24.95 -1.16
C ASP A 64 4.11 23.70 -0.59
N ILE A 65 3.49 22.55 -0.86
CA ILE A 65 3.95 21.25 -0.39
C ILE A 65 4.09 20.33 -1.60
N GLU A 66 5.21 19.63 -1.67
CA GLU A 66 5.53 18.69 -2.72
C GLU A 66 5.59 17.27 -2.15
N ILE A 67 4.94 16.33 -2.83
CA ILE A 67 4.88 14.92 -2.44
C ILE A 67 5.41 14.12 -3.60
N ARG A 68 6.59 13.53 -3.43
CA ARG A 68 7.23 12.70 -4.47
C ARG A 68 7.00 11.25 -4.15
N ILE A 69 6.36 10.53 -5.05
CA ILE A 69 6.27 9.07 -5.07
C ILE A 69 7.24 8.57 -6.13
N TYR A 70 8.14 7.65 -5.78
CA TYR A 70 9.15 7.17 -6.71
C TYR A 70 9.56 5.74 -6.43
N LYS A 71 10.03 5.05 -7.47
CA LYS A 71 10.53 3.68 -7.44
C LYS A 71 12.05 3.69 -7.29
N MET A 72 12.57 2.97 -6.31
CA MET A 72 13.99 2.74 -6.08
C MET A 72 14.20 1.26 -5.74
N GLU A 73 15.12 0.59 -6.43
CA GLU A 73 15.44 -0.84 -6.20
C GLU A 73 14.19 -1.74 -6.19
N ASP A 74 13.31 -1.55 -7.17
CA ASP A 74 12.04 -2.27 -7.31
C ASP A 74 11.02 -2.08 -6.18
N ARG A 75 11.17 -1.01 -5.39
CA ARG A 75 10.27 -0.66 -4.29
C ARG A 75 9.82 0.79 -4.43
N TYR A 76 8.54 1.02 -4.17
CA TYR A 76 8.00 2.38 -4.14
C TYR A 76 8.21 3.02 -2.77
N PHE A 77 8.54 4.30 -2.81
CA PHE A 77 8.70 5.18 -1.67
C PHE A 77 7.92 6.46 -1.93
N TYR A 78 7.52 7.15 -0.86
CA TYR A 78 7.07 8.53 -0.96
C TYR A 78 7.76 9.42 0.06
N HIS A 79 7.93 10.69 -0.29
CA HIS A 79 8.54 11.69 0.58
C HIS A 79 7.82 13.03 0.45
N LEU A 80 7.67 13.70 1.58
CA LEU A 80 7.01 15.00 1.69
C LEU A 80 8.08 16.08 1.79
N TYR A 81 7.98 17.11 0.97
CA TYR A 81 8.87 18.25 0.90
C TYR A 81 8.06 19.53 1.08
N SER A 82 8.62 20.48 1.82
CA SER A 82 8.09 21.82 1.93
C SER A 82 9.24 22.77 2.17
N ASP A 83 9.10 24.00 1.70
CA ASP A 83 10.07 25.07 1.94
C ASP A 83 10.04 25.54 3.40
N THR A 84 8.93 25.27 4.11
CA THR A 84 8.78 25.58 5.52
C THR A 84 8.97 24.31 6.38
N PRO A 85 9.60 24.44 7.56
CA PRO A 85 9.78 23.30 8.45
C PRO A 85 8.45 22.87 9.05
N ILE A 86 7.91 21.75 8.59
CA ILE A 86 6.66 21.16 9.10
C ILE A 86 7.00 20.04 10.12
N PRO A 87 6.57 20.14 11.40
CA PRO A 87 6.98 19.22 12.47
C PRO A 87 6.70 17.73 12.23
N PHE A 88 5.70 17.42 11.40
CA PHE A 88 5.29 16.04 11.10
C PHE A 88 5.98 15.44 9.87
N PHE A 89 6.75 16.24 9.12
CA PHE A 89 7.45 15.74 7.95
C PHE A 89 8.61 14.88 8.43
N LYS A 90 8.53 13.59 8.12
CA LYS A 90 9.63 12.67 8.38
C LYS A 90 10.75 13.01 7.42
N SER A 91 11.96 13.19 7.94
CA SER A 91 13.17 13.42 7.15
C SER A 91 13.57 12.23 6.27
N LYS A 92 12.97 11.05 6.50
CA LYS A 92 13.24 9.83 5.74
C LYS A 92 12.05 9.49 4.85
N PRO A 93 12.30 9.01 3.62
CA PRO A 93 11.24 8.54 2.74
C PRO A 93 10.52 7.33 3.34
N MET A 94 9.21 7.28 3.12
CA MET A 94 8.35 6.22 3.60
C MET A 94 8.17 5.14 2.54
N LYS A 95 8.49 3.90 2.89
CA LYS A 95 8.37 2.74 2.01
C LYS A 95 6.91 2.31 1.86
N MET A 96 6.44 2.14 0.63
CA MET A 96 5.09 1.65 0.30
C MET A 96 5.09 0.13 0.14
N ILE A 97 5.03 -0.59 1.25
CA ILE A 97 5.02 -2.07 1.26
C ILE A 97 3.74 -2.59 0.60
N GLY A 98 3.90 -3.53 -0.33
CA GLY A 98 2.79 -4.18 -1.05
C GLY A 98 2.38 -3.47 -2.33
N LEU A 99 2.84 -2.24 -2.57
CA LEU A 99 2.63 -1.54 -3.85
C LEU A 99 3.55 -2.12 -4.93
N LYS A 100 2.98 -2.56 -6.05
CA LYS A 100 3.73 -3.09 -7.20
C LYS A 100 3.78 -2.14 -8.38
N GLU A 101 2.73 -1.36 -8.59
CA GLU A 101 2.62 -0.50 -9.76
C GLU A 101 1.84 0.77 -9.42
N VAL A 102 2.33 1.91 -9.91
CA VAL A 102 1.59 3.17 -9.92
C VAL A 102 1.24 3.49 -11.36
N ARG A 103 -0.02 3.83 -11.63
CA ARG A 103 -0.46 4.26 -12.97
C ARG A 103 -1.00 5.68 -12.94
N GLN A 104 -0.62 6.44 -13.95
CA GLN A 104 -1.20 7.75 -14.28
C GLN A 104 -1.76 7.66 -15.70
N LYS A 105 -3.03 8.06 -15.89
CA LYS A 105 -3.73 7.92 -17.19
C LYS A 105 -3.62 6.50 -17.77
N ASN A 106 -3.77 5.48 -16.91
CA ASN A 106 -3.62 4.06 -17.25
C ASN A 106 -2.24 3.63 -17.77
N ARG A 107 -1.19 4.45 -17.58
CA ARG A 107 0.19 4.10 -17.93
C ARG A 107 1.03 3.90 -16.66
N PRO A 108 1.83 2.83 -16.58
CA PRO A 108 2.78 2.66 -15.47
C PRO A 108 3.74 3.84 -15.42
N ILE A 109 4.02 4.30 -14.20
CA ILE A 109 5.01 5.34 -13.94
C ILE A 109 5.89 4.93 -12.76
N ASP A 110 7.19 5.21 -12.88
CA ASP A 110 8.14 4.96 -11.80
C ASP A 110 8.27 6.14 -10.84
N ALA A 111 7.82 7.33 -11.25
CA ALA A 111 7.84 8.53 -10.44
C ALA A 111 6.61 9.40 -10.69
N LEU A 112 6.07 9.96 -9.62
CA LEU A 112 4.97 10.91 -9.60
C LEU A 112 5.32 12.02 -8.60
N THR A 113 5.07 13.25 -8.99
CA THR A 113 5.15 14.37 -8.06
C THR A 113 3.77 15.01 -7.95
N ILE A 114 3.30 15.17 -6.72
CA ILE A 114 2.04 15.83 -6.39
C ILE A 114 2.38 17.14 -5.69
N TYR A 115 1.99 18.26 -6.28
CA TYR A 115 2.06 19.58 -5.69
C TYR A 115 0.73 19.96 -5.06
N ILE A 116 0.77 20.44 -3.83
CA ILE A 116 -0.36 21.00 -3.11
C ILE A 116 -0.01 22.45 -2.84
N TYR A 117 -0.71 23.36 -3.50
CA TYR A 117 -0.44 24.79 -3.41
C TYR A 117 -1.20 25.40 -2.24
N GLY A 118 -0.66 26.50 -1.69
CA GLY A 118 -1.29 27.20 -0.56
C GLY A 118 -2.68 27.81 -0.84
N ASN A 119 -3.10 27.81 -2.11
CA ASN A 119 -4.45 28.21 -2.54
C ASN A 119 -5.45 27.04 -2.64
N GLY A 120 -5.02 25.82 -2.32
CA GLY A 120 -5.84 24.60 -2.38
C GLY A 120 -5.84 23.90 -3.74
N ARG A 121 -5.11 24.41 -4.75
CA ARG A 121 -4.91 23.69 -6.01
C ARG A 121 -4.01 22.48 -5.76
N ILE A 122 -4.34 21.36 -6.42
CA ILE A 122 -3.53 20.15 -6.42
C ILE A 122 -3.13 19.84 -7.86
N GLU A 123 -1.85 19.50 -8.07
CA GLU A 123 -1.33 19.05 -9.36
C GLU A 123 -0.55 17.74 -9.20
N PRO A 124 -0.70 16.76 -10.11
CA PRO A 124 -1.58 16.79 -11.27
C PRO A 124 -3.07 16.70 -10.90
N ASN A 125 -3.90 17.40 -11.67
CA ASN A 125 -5.36 17.36 -11.55
C ASN A 125 -5.91 16.11 -12.27
N GLU A 126 -5.55 14.93 -11.76
CA GLU A 126 -5.77 13.66 -12.43
C GLU A 126 -6.01 12.53 -11.44
N LYS A 127 -6.51 11.40 -11.95
CA LYS A 127 -6.63 10.16 -11.19
C LYS A 127 -5.33 9.39 -11.20
N ILE A 128 -4.86 9.01 -10.02
CA ILE A 128 -3.68 8.19 -9.82
C ILE A 128 -4.14 6.83 -9.31
N GLN A 129 -3.61 5.76 -9.87
CA GLN A 129 -3.99 4.41 -9.48
C GLN A 129 -2.80 3.69 -8.87
N PHE A 130 -3.04 2.97 -7.78
CA PHE A 130 -2.06 2.20 -7.04
C PHE A 130 -2.48 0.74 -7.07
N PHE A 131 -1.61 -0.16 -7.52
CA PHE A 131 -1.92 -1.59 -7.68
C PHE A 131 -0.97 -2.46 -6.88
N GLN A 132 -1.54 -3.44 -6.18
CA GLN A 132 -0.78 -4.53 -5.53
C GLN A 132 -0.61 -5.74 -6.47
N ASN A 133 -1.59 -5.96 -7.32
CA ASN A 133 -1.63 -6.94 -8.40
C ASN A 133 -2.56 -6.40 -9.50
N GLU A 134 -2.79 -7.17 -10.56
CA GLU A 134 -3.64 -6.72 -11.68
C GLU A 134 -5.10 -6.50 -11.24
N GLU A 135 -5.56 -7.21 -10.20
CA GLU A 135 -6.97 -7.24 -9.81
C GLU A 135 -7.36 -6.28 -8.68
N GLU A 136 -6.41 -5.95 -7.81
CA GLU A 136 -6.63 -5.17 -6.61
C GLU A 136 -5.78 -3.90 -6.62
N GLY A 137 -6.48 -2.78 -6.56
CA GLY A 137 -5.87 -1.47 -6.50
C GLY A 137 -6.76 -0.42 -5.87
N PHE A 138 -6.22 0.78 -5.81
CA PHE A 138 -6.88 1.97 -5.32
C PHE A 138 -6.73 3.10 -6.33
N SER A 139 -7.83 3.79 -6.62
CA SER A 139 -7.82 5.05 -7.35
C SER A 139 -7.87 6.19 -6.35
N LEU A 140 -6.87 7.06 -6.42
CA LEU A 140 -6.83 8.35 -5.77
C LEU A 140 -7.32 9.41 -6.75
N ASP A 141 -8.40 10.10 -6.40
CA ASP A 141 -8.92 11.20 -7.20
C ASP A 141 -8.36 12.53 -6.68
N LEU A 142 -7.50 13.17 -7.47
CA LEU A 142 -6.94 14.50 -7.15
C LEU A 142 -7.77 15.62 -7.79
N CYS A 143 -8.84 15.29 -8.53
CA CYS A 143 -9.59 16.30 -9.28
C CYS A 143 -10.49 17.18 -8.42
N THR A 144 -10.88 16.68 -7.26
CA THR A 144 -11.69 17.41 -6.28
C THR A 144 -10.80 17.91 -5.16
N PRO A 145 -10.27 19.15 -5.25
CA PRO A 145 -9.30 19.66 -4.28
C PRO A 145 -9.83 19.61 -2.85
N GLN A 146 -11.14 19.77 -2.62
CA GLN A 146 -11.71 19.80 -1.26
C GLN A 146 -11.84 18.41 -0.59
N LEU A 147 -11.83 17.33 -1.37
CA LEU A 147 -12.05 15.96 -0.90
C LEU A 147 -11.17 15.03 -1.73
N ILE A 148 -9.97 14.76 -1.22
CA ILE A 148 -9.15 13.66 -1.74
C ILE A 148 -9.88 12.36 -1.36
N GLU A 149 -10.43 11.67 -2.37
CA GLU A 149 -11.19 10.44 -2.22
C GLU A 149 -10.36 9.23 -2.69
N LEU A 150 -10.44 8.16 -1.90
CA LEU A 150 -9.93 6.84 -2.27
C LEU A 150 -11.10 5.97 -2.72
N LYS A 151 -11.00 5.42 -3.93
CA LYS A 151 -11.95 4.45 -4.47
C LYS A 151 -11.24 3.13 -4.69
N ARG A 152 -11.79 2.04 -4.15
CA ARG A 152 -11.26 0.70 -4.41
C ARG A 152 -11.53 0.34 -5.87
N ILE A 153 -10.48 -0.15 -6.53
CA ILE A 153 -10.58 -0.75 -7.86
C ILE A 153 -10.61 -2.26 -7.62
N ASN A 154 -11.74 -2.86 -7.92
CA ASN A 154 -11.82 -4.30 -8.15
C ASN A 154 -11.87 -4.45 -9.67
N SER A 155 -10.85 -5.02 -10.32
CA SER A 155 -11.05 -5.43 -11.71
C SER A 155 -12.01 -6.62 -11.67
N VAL A 156 -13.23 -6.43 -12.17
CA VAL A 156 -14.11 -7.55 -12.46
C VAL A 156 -13.56 -8.19 -13.74
N SER A 157 -12.82 -9.28 -13.56
CA SER A 157 -12.53 -10.25 -14.61
C SER A 157 -13.81 -10.95 -15.03
#